data_AF-A0A1X0ZM73-F1
#
_entry.id   AF-A0A1X0ZM73-F1
#
_cell.length_a   1.000
_cell.length_b   1.000
_cell.length_c   1.000
_cell.angle_alpha   90.00
_cell.angle_beta   90.00
_cell.angle_gamma   90.00
#
_symmetry.space_group_name_H-M   'P 1'
#
loop_
_entity.id
_entity.type
_entity.pdbx_description
1 polymer ?
#
loop_
_entity_poly.entity_id
_entity_poly.type
_entity_poly.pdbx_seq_one_letter_code
_entity_poly.pdbx_strand_id
1 'polypeptide(L)'
;MNQSIDPEAAKAAFFASGGSIVVLDGFQYVPRRPRRDEEVIRADPPKPVNTKAMKRQKQLAELRELAKTMTYAQAAAHTGLSKMTLYRAAQDGGFAFKPDPRRGHGEKNRVYADPAADKALAAQIAELRDAGLNRHEAKKKLGISDRKFCRVIHLFGVDYPKAEGKRCDGPI
;
A
#
# COMPACT_ATOMS: atom_id res chain seq x y z
N MET A 1 -94.97 -31.34 -8.64
CA MET A 1 -95.56 -29.99 -8.71
C MET A 1 -94.45 -28.97 -8.50
N ASN A 2 -94.00 -28.31 -9.57
CA ASN A 2 -93.16 -27.11 -9.49
C ASN A 2 -93.88 -26.07 -10.36
N GLN A 3 -94.51 -25.07 -9.77
CA GLN A 3 -95.12 -23.99 -10.54
C GLN A 3 -93.99 -23.14 -11.12
N SER A 4 -93.78 -23.21 -12.43
CA SER A 4 -92.93 -22.30 -13.17
C SER A 4 -93.51 -20.90 -13.03
N ILE A 5 -92.91 -20.08 -12.17
CA ILE A 5 -93.30 -18.68 -12.01
C ILE A 5 -92.97 -17.98 -13.33
N ASP A 6 -94.00 -17.48 -14.00
CA ASP A 6 -93.85 -16.65 -15.18
C ASP A 6 -93.13 -15.35 -14.80
N PRO A 7 -91.92 -15.07 -15.35
CA PRO A 7 -91.14 -13.91 -14.99
C PRO A 7 -91.83 -12.57 -15.30
N GLU A 8 -92.79 -12.55 -16.23
CA GLU A 8 -93.57 -11.34 -16.50
C GLU A 8 -94.63 -11.09 -15.43
N ALA A 9 -95.32 -12.14 -14.99
CA ALA A 9 -96.28 -12.06 -13.89
C ALA A 9 -95.60 -11.64 -12.57
N ALA A 10 -94.39 -12.14 -12.31
CA ALA A 10 -93.61 -11.77 -11.13
C ALA A 10 -93.17 -10.30 -11.14
N LYS A 11 -92.75 -9.77 -12.30
CA LYS A 11 -92.41 -8.34 -12.46
C LYS A 11 -93.65 -7.46 -12.29
N ALA A 12 -94.78 -7.84 -12.88
CA ALA A 12 -96.03 -7.10 -12.75
C ALA A 12 -96.51 -7.02 -11.30
N ALA A 13 -96.43 -8.11 -10.54
CA ALA A 13 -96.75 -8.12 -9.12
C ALA A 13 -95.80 -7.19 -8.31
N PHE A 14 -94.50 -7.18 -8.63
CA PHE A 14 -93.51 -6.31 -7.98
C PHE A 14 -93.77 -4.82 -8.23
N PHE A 15 -94.13 -4.45 -9.46
CA PHE A 15 -94.54 -3.08 -9.79
C PHE A 15 -95.88 -2.71 -9.12
N ALA A 16 -96.85 -3.63 -9.07
CA ALA A 16 -98.15 -3.41 -8.42
C ALA A 16 -98.03 -3.21 -6.89
N SER A 17 -97.03 -3.86 -6.25
CA SER A 17 -96.70 -3.62 -4.83
C SER A 17 -95.96 -2.30 -4.57
N GLY A 18 -95.73 -1.49 -5.59
CA GLY A 18 -95.03 -0.19 -5.48
C GLY A 18 -93.51 -0.28 -5.60
N GLY A 19 -92.96 -1.40 -6.06
CA GLY A 19 -91.53 -1.56 -6.32
C GLY A 19 -91.09 -0.78 -7.57
N SER A 20 -89.89 -0.21 -7.55
CA SER A 20 -89.26 0.41 -8.72
C SER A 20 -87.94 -0.29 -9.03
N ILE A 21 -87.66 -0.52 -10.31
CA ILE A 21 -86.40 -1.09 -10.77
C ILE A 21 -85.53 0.06 -11.25
N VAL A 22 -84.39 0.26 -10.59
CA VAL A 22 -83.36 1.20 -11.02
C VAL A 22 -82.32 0.44 -11.82
N VAL A 23 -82.22 0.74 -13.12
CA VAL A 23 -81.15 0.24 -13.96
C VAL A 23 -79.91 1.09 -13.68
N LEU A 24 -78.89 0.49 -13.08
CA LEU A 24 -77.63 1.17 -12.82
C LEU A 24 -76.78 1.18 -14.09
N ASP A 25 -76.22 2.33 -14.41
CA ASP A 25 -75.26 2.45 -15.50
C ASP A 25 -74.02 1.59 -15.21
N GLY A 26 -73.50 0.94 -16.26
CA GLY A 26 -72.31 0.09 -16.18
C GLY A 26 -71.07 0.86 -15.75
N PHE A 27 -70.05 0.15 -15.28
CA PHE A 27 -68.79 0.75 -14.86
C PHE A 27 -68.06 1.39 -16.05
N GLN A 28 -67.81 2.70 -15.99
CA GLN A 28 -67.02 3.41 -16.98
C GLN A 28 -65.54 3.41 -16.56
N TYR A 29 -64.66 2.93 -17.45
CA TYR A 29 -63.23 2.84 -17.16
C TYR A 29 -62.61 4.21 -16.93
N VAL A 30 -61.98 4.39 -15.76
CA VAL A 30 -61.19 5.58 -15.41
C VAL A 30 -59.72 5.17 -15.29
N PRO A 31 -58.80 5.78 -16.07
CA PRO A 31 -57.37 5.52 -15.94
C PRO A 31 -56.88 5.72 -14.50
N ARG A 32 -55.94 4.88 -14.07
CA ARG A 32 -55.32 5.03 -12.74
C ARG A 32 -54.62 6.39 -12.66
N ARG A 33 -54.78 7.07 -11.52
CA ARG A 33 -54.03 8.30 -11.24
C ARG A 33 -52.52 7.97 -11.26
N PRO A 34 -51.67 8.82 -11.87
CA PRO A 34 -50.23 8.66 -11.81
C PRO A 34 -49.78 8.66 -10.34
N ARG A 35 -48.78 7.85 -10.01
CA ARG A 35 -48.31 7.77 -8.62
C ARG A 35 -47.67 9.10 -8.24
N ARG A 36 -47.92 9.57 -7.03
CA ARG A 36 -47.34 10.83 -6.51
C ARG A 36 -45.80 10.76 -6.43
N ASP A 37 -45.29 9.54 -6.38
CA ASP A 37 -43.91 9.10 -6.23
C ASP A 37 -43.20 8.85 -7.57
N GLU A 38 -43.85 9.11 -8.71
CA GLU A 38 -43.14 9.30 -9.99
C GLU A 38 -42.42 10.66 -9.94
N GLU A 39 -41.30 10.72 -9.23
CA GLU A 39 -40.39 11.84 -9.33
C GLU A 39 -39.97 11.96 -10.79
N VAL A 40 -40.37 13.05 -11.44
CA VAL A 40 -39.77 13.50 -12.69
C VAL A 40 -38.27 13.43 -12.47
N ILE A 41 -37.56 12.52 -13.14
CA ILE A 41 -36.12 12.35 -13.02
C ILE A 41 -35.48 13.67 -13.47
N ARG A 42 -35.33 14.59 -12.53
CA ARG A 42 -34.57 15.82 -12.73
C ARG A 42 -33.12 15.36 -12.77
N ALA A 43 -32.42 15.70 -13.85
CA ALA A 43 -31.00 15.44 -13.93
C ALA A 43 -30.32 16.00 -12.67
N ASP A 44 -29.58 15.16 -11.96
CA ASP A 44 -28.79 15.59 -10.81
C ASP A 44 -27.93 16.78 -11.22
N PRO A 45 -27.84 17.85 -10.40
CA PRO A 45 -26.97 18.96 -10.72
C PRO A 45 -25.53 18.45 -10.88
N PRO A 46 -24.74 19.05 -11.80
CA PRO A 46 -23.36 18.62 -12.02
C PRO A 46 -22.59 18.70 -10.70
N LYS A 47 -21.94 17.58 -10.32
CA LYS A 47 -21.15 17.51 -9.08
C LYS A 47 -20.16 18.68 -9.04
N PRO A 48 -20.08 19.43 -7.93
CA PRO A 48 -19.18 20.56 -7.84
C PRO A 48 -17.74 20.10 -8.01
N VAL A 49 -16.95 20.90 -8.73
CA VAL A 49 -15.54 20.61 -9.02
C VAL A 49 -14.81 20.35 -7.71
N ASN A 50 -14.17 19.19 -7.58
CA ASN A 50 -13.55 18.77 -6.32
C ASN A 50 -12.27 19.59 -6.07
N THR A 51 -12.41 20.73 -5.40
CA THR A 51 -11.31 21.66 -5.09
C THR A 51 -10.17 20.99 -4.31
N LYS A 52 -10.47 19.97 -3.50
CA LYS A 52 -9.46 19.18 -2.79
C LYS A 52 -8.62 18.33 -3.75
N ALA A 53 -9.25 17.73 -4.76
CA ALA A 53 -8.54 16.96 -5.78
C ALA A 53 -7.60 17.86 -6.59
N MET A 54 -8.05 19.07 -6.96
CA MET A 54 -7.22 20.05 -7.67
C MET A 54 -6.02 20.51 -6.82
N LYS A 55 -6.22 20.78 -5.54
CA LYS A 55 -5.12 21.13 -4.61
C LYS A 55 -4.11 19.98 -4.49
N ARG A 56 -4.59 18.74 -4.37
CA ARG A 56 -3.72 17.55 -4.31
C ARG A 56 -2.91 17.38 -5.59
N GLN A 57 -3.52 17.56 -6.76
CA GLN A 57 -2.80 17.47 -8.05
C GLN A 57 -1.71 18.55 -8.15
N LYS A 58 -1.98 19.78 -7.72
CA LYS A 58 -0.96 20.85 -7.69
C LYS A 58 0.21 20.50 -6.77
N GLN A 59 -0.08 20.03 -5.56
CA GLN A 59 0.95 19.57 -4.62
C GLN A 59 1.80 18.42 -5.20
N LEU A 60 1.17 17.47 -5.89
CA LEU A 60 1.89 16.37 -6.53
C LEU A 60 2.79 16.86 -7.67
N ALA A 61 2.35 17.86 -8.45
CA ALA A 61 3.17 18.46 -9.49
C ALA A 61 4.41 19.17 -8.90
N GLU A 62 4.24 19.94 -7.84
CA GLU A 62 5.34 20.61 -7.13
C GLU A 62 6.34 19.59 -6.55
N LEU A 63 5.84 18.56 -5.87
CA LEU A 63 6.68 17.50 -5.31
C LEU A 63 7.41 16.70 -6.40
N ARG A 64 6.82 16.55 -7.59
CA ARG A 64 7.46 15.88 -8.74
C ARG A 64 8.67 16.66 -9.23
N GLU A 65 8.59 17.99 -9.27
CA GLU A 65 9.74 18.84 -9.63
C GLU A 65 10.84 18.80 -8.55
N LEU A 66 10.45 18.85 -7.27
CA LEU A 66 11.40 18.71 -6.15
C LEU A 66 12.09 17.34 -6.16
N ALA A 67 11.39 16.27 -6.54
CA ALA A 67 11.94 14.93 -6.59
C ALA A 67 13.09 14.77 -7.60
N LYS A 68 13.12 15.59 -8.67
CA LYS A 68 14.20 15.57 -9.67
C LYS A 68 15.51 16.12 -9.13
N THR A 69 15.48 16.97 -8.10
CA THR A 69 16.66 17.68 -7.59
C THR A 69 17.09 17.17 -6.21
N MET A 70 16.14 16.87 -5.32
CA MET A 70 16.35 16.61 -3.89
C MET A 70 16.20 15.14 -3.48
N THR A 71 16.77 14.81 -2.31
CA THR A 71 16.48 13.58 -1.57
C THR A 71 15.26 13.75 -0.66
N TYR A 72 14.67 12.66 -0.14
CA TYR A 72 13.56 12.72 0.81
C TYR A 72 13.85 13.57 2.06
N ALA A 73 15.08 13.53 2.58
CA ALA A 73 15.46 14.30 3.75
C ALA A 73 15.48 15.80 3.45
N GLN A 74 16.03 16.18 2.29
CA GLN A 74 16.07 17.56 1.83
C GLN A 74 14.67 18.09 1.50
N ALA A 75 13.85 17.30 0.81
CA ALA A 75 12.48 17.66 0.50
C ALA A 75 11.61 17.82 1.75
N ALA A 76 11.81 16.98 2.78
CA ALA A 76 11.13 17.12 4.07
C ALA A 76 11.52 18.43 4.79
N ALA A 77 12.80 18.79 4.78
CA ALA A 77 13.28 20.04 5.36
C ALA A 77 12.75 21.27 4.59
N HIS A 78 12.67 21.18 3.25
CA HIS A 78 12.21 22.28 2.40
C HIS A 78 10.69 22.50 2.48
N THR A 79 9.90 21.42 2.48
CA THR A 79 8.43 21.50 2.45
C THR A 79 7.80 21.52 3.84
N GLY A 80 8.55 21.17 4.88
CA GLY A 80 8.02 20.95 6.23
C GLY A 80 7.12 19.70 6.35
N LEU A 81 6.97 18.92 5.28
CA LEU A 81 6.17 17.70 5.27
C LEU A 81 6.95 16.54 5.86
N SER A 82 6.24 15.64 6.54
CA SER A 82 6.84 14.40 7.03
C SER A 82 7.34 13.52 5.88
N LYS A 83 8.41 12.75 6.12
CA LYS A 83 8.91 11.78 5.14
C LYS A 83 7.82 10.79 4.71
N MET A 84 6.94 10.36 5.62
CA MET A 84 5.84 9.44 5.30
C MET A 84 4.83 10.08 4.34
N THR A 85 4.53 11.37 4.52
CA THR A 85 3.64 12.12 3.63
C THR A 85 4.24 12.20 2.22
N LEU A 86 5.54 12.47 2.13
CA LEU A 86 6.26 12.49 0.86
C LEU A 86 6.29 11.11 0.18
N TYR A 87 6.45 10.02 0.94
CA TYR A 87 6.38 8.65 0.40
C TYR A 87 5.01 8.33 -0.20
N ARG A 88 3.93 8.69 0.50
CA ARG A 88 2.56 8.51 -0.01
C ARG A 88 2.32 9.34 -1.27
N ALA A 89 2.73 10.61 -1.25
CA ALA A 89 2.64 11.49 -2.42
C ALA A 89 3.43 10.94 -3.63
N ALA A 90 4.62 10.39 -3.38
CA ALA A 90 5.45 9.75 -4.40
C ALA A 90 4.77 8.49 -4.99
N GLN A 91 4.16 7.65 -4.15
CA GLN A 91 3.37 6.50 -4.61
C GLN A 91 2.16 6.93 -5.43
N ASP A 92 1.36 7.87 -4.92
CA ASP A 92 0.15 8.37 -5.60
C ASP A 92 0.49 9.05 -6.93
N GLY A 93 1.60 9.79 -6.96
CA GLY A 93 2.05 10.54 -8.14
C GLY A 93 2.93 9.73 -9.10
N GLY A 94 3.31 8.50 -8.75
CA GLY A 94 4.19 7.65 -9.56
C GLY A 94 5.56 8.27 -9.82
N PHE A 95 6.20 8.84 -8.80
CA PHE A 95 7.57 9.38 -8.90
C PHE A 95 8.39 8.98 -7.67
N ALA A 96 9.71 9.16 -7.73
CA ALA A 96 10.60 8.89 -6.61
C ALA A 96 11.63 10.01 -6.47
N PHE A 97 11.94 10.39 -5.22
CA PHE A 97 13.02 11.31 -4.91
C PHE A 97 14.38 10.65 -5.12
N LYS A 98 15.44 11.46 -5.24
CA LYS A 98 16.80 10.94 -5.33
C LYS A 98 17.13 10.07 -4.11
N PRO A 99 17.84 8.95 -4.32
CA PRO A 99 18.36 8.17 -3.21
C PRO A 99 19.31 9.04 -2.38
N ASP A 100 19.29 8.87 -1.07
CA ASP A 100 20.28 9.51 -0.20
C ASP A 100 21.67 8.98 -0.60
N PRO A 101 22.67 9.84 -0.83
CA PRO A 101 24.04 9.40 -1.13
C PRO A 101 24.63 8.50 -0.03
N ARG A 102 24.11 8.58 1.20
CA ARG A 102 24.50 7.69 2.31
C ARG A 102 23.75 6.34 2.30
N ARG A 103 22.70 6.19 1.50
CA ARG A 103 21.91 4.96 1.37
C ARG A 103 22.74 3.92 0.63
N GLY A 104 23.22 2.90 1.36
CA GLY A 104 24.09 1.87 0.81
C GLY A 104 25.55 1.97 1.27
N HIS A 105 25.93 2.99 2.06
CA HIS A 105 27.17 2.99 2.85
C HIS A 105 27.12 2.01 4.05
N GLY A 106 26.25 1.01 4.00
CA GLY A 106 26.21 -0.12 4.93
C GLY A 106 26.95 -1.31 4.33
N GLU A 107 27.98 -1.77 5.04
CA GLU A 107 28.92 -2.87 4.74
C GLU A 107 29.61 -2.87 3.37
N LYS A 108 28.91 -2.72 2.24
CA LYS A 108 29.48 -2.85 0.88
C LYS A 108 30.51 -1.77 0.50
N ASN A 109 30.33 -0.56 1.03
CA ASN A 109 31.26 0.57 0.83
C ASN A 109 32.05 0.91 2.10
N ARG A 110 32.13 0.01 3.09
CA ARG A 110 33.25 0.11 4.05
C ARG A 110 34.48 -0.10 3.19
N VAL A 111 35.27 0.95 3.00
CA VAL A 111 36.61 0.85 2.45
C VAL A 111 37.35 -0.08 3.41
N TYR A 112 37.31 -1.38 3.13
CA TYR A 112 37.87 -2.40 3.99
C TYR A 112 39.37 -2.35 3.81
N ALA A 113 39.95 -1.45 4.58
CA ALA A 113 41.35 -1.37 4.95
C ALA A 113 42.32 -0.93 3.84
N ASP A 114 43.32 -0.20 4.30
CA ASP A 114 44.53 0.07 3.56
C ASP A 114 45.25 -1.27 3.30
N PRO A 115 45.46 -1.67 2.02
CA PRO A 115 46.12 -2.92 1.68
C PRO A 115 47.55 -3.02 2.26
N ALA A 116 48.23 -1.89 2.50
CA ALA A 116 49.54 -1.87 3.14
C ALA A 116 49.46 -2.29 4.62
N ALA A 117 48.46 -1.77 5.35
CA ALA A 117 48.25 -2.09 6.76
C ALA A 117 47.87 -3.56 6.96
N ASP A 118 47.06 -4.13 6.07
CA ASP A 118 46.69 -5.53 6.16
C ASP A 118 47.84 -6.48 5.80
N LYS A 119 48.73 -6.08 4.88
CA LYS A 119 49.93 -6.85 4.55
C LYS A 119 50.90 -6.91 5.74
N ALA A 120 51.12 -5.79 6.44
CA ALA A 120 51.91 -5.76 7.67
C ALA A 120 51.29 -6.64 8.76
N LEU A 121 49.96 -6.60 8.87
CA LEU A 121 49.23 -7.43 9.82
C LEU A 121 49.30 -8.92 9.48
N ALA A 122 49.27 -9.30 8.20
CA ALA A 122 49.45 -10.68 7.77
C ALA A 122 50.83 -11.23 8.16
N ALA A 123 51.89 -10.41 8.03
CA ALA A 123 53.23 -10.78 8.48
C ALA A 123 53.26 -11.02 10.00
N GLN A 124 52.66 -10.13 10.80
CA GLN A 124 52.56 -10.31 12.25
C GLN A 124 51.76 -11.57 12.64
N ILE A 125 50.69 -11.90 11.90
CA ILE A 125 49.92 -13.13 12.14
C ILE A 125 50.78 -14.37 11.85
N ALA A 126 51.61 -14.34 10.80
CA ALA A 126 52.54 -15.43 10.48
C ALA A 126 53.63 -15.59 11.57
N GLU A 127 54.21 -14.49 12.06
CA GLU A 127 55.16 -14.52 13.18
C GLU A 127 54.56 -15.13 14.45
N LEU A 128 53.32 -14.75 14.78
CA LEU A 128 52.61 -15.29 15.95
C LEU A 128 52.23 -16.77 15.78
N ARG A 129 51.97 -17.21 14.53
CA ARG A 129 51.79 -18.61 14.20
C ARG A 129 53.09 -19.40 14.44
N ASP A 130 54.22 -18.88 13.95
CA ASP A 130 55.52 -19.54 14.08
C ASP A 130 55.97 -19.60 15.54
N ALA A 131 55.55 -18.63 16.35
CA ALA A 131 55.68 -18.65 17.82
C ALA A 131 54.73 -19.65 18.52
N GLY A 132 53.86 -20.36 17.77
CA GLY A 132 52.98 -21.40 18.30
C GLY A 132 51.73 -20.90 19.03
N LEU A 133 51.36 -19.63 18.88
CA LEU A 133 50.20 -19.09 19.61
C LEU A 133 48.87 -19.61 19.07
N ASN A 134 47.88 -19.73 19.94
CA ASN A 134 46.51 -20.01 19.50
C ASN A 134 45.85 -18.72 18.92
N ARG A 135 44.89 -18.87 18.00
CA ARG A 135 44.15 -17.75 17.39
C ARG A 135 43.58 -16.77 18.40
N HIS A 136 43.08 -17.25 19.54
CA HIS A 136 42.56 -16.40 20.60
C HIS A 136 43.65 -15.50 21.20
N GLU A 137 44.82 -16.06 21.45
CA GLU A 137 45.97 -15.35 22.01
C GLU A 137 46.56 -14.37 21.00
N ALA A 138 46.68 -14.79 19.73
CA ALA A 138 47.12 -13.92 18.64
C ALA A 138 46.19 -12.70 18.48
N LYS A 139 44.87 -12.90 18.48
CA LYS A 139 43.89 -11.79 18.45
C LYS A 139 43.99 -10.88 19.66
N LYS A 140 44.18 -11.45 20.86
CA LYS A 140 44.33 -10.69 22.10
C LYS A 140 45.60 -9.84 22.08
N LYS A 141 46.71 -10.40 21.59
CA LYS A 141 47.99 -9.68 21.44
C LYS A 141 47.92 -8.57 20.40
N LEU A 142 47.27 -8.83 19.27
CA LEU A 142 47.11 -7.85 18.18
C LEU A 142 46.01 -6.81 18.45
N GLY A 143 45.10 -7.07 19.40
CA GLY A 143 43.97 -6.19 19.72
C GLY A 143 42.90 -6.13 18.61
N ILE A 144 42.73 -7.22 17.86
CA ILE A 144 41.94 -7.24 16.62
C ILE A 144 40.68 -8.10 16.74
N SER A 145 39.61 -7.66 16.09
CA SER A 145 38.35 -8.40 16.01
C SER A 145 38.49 -9.68 15.18
N ASP A 146 37.71 -10.70 15.52
CA ASP A 146 37.71 -11.99 14.83
C ASP A 146 37.43 -11.85 13.32
N ARG A 147 36.49 -10.97 12.94
CA ARG A 147 36.16 -10.70 11.53
C ARG A 147 37.34 -10.10 10.75
N LYS A 148 38.10 -9.18 11.37
CA LYS A 148 39.30 -8.60 10.72
C LYS A 148 40.43 -9.63 10.62
N PHE A 149 40.62 -10.45 11.65
CA PHE A 149 41.61 -11.54 11.67
C PHE A 149 41.33 -12.59 10.58
N CYS A 150 40.08 -13.07 10.47
CA CYS A 150 39.70 -14.04 9.45
C CYS A 150 39.83 -13.46 8.03
N ARG A 151 39.42 -12.20 7.83
CA ARG A 151 39.57 -11.52 6.53
C ARG A 151 41.03 -11.46 6.07
N VAL A 152 41.95 -11.07 6.95
CA VAL A 152 43.38 -10.94 6.61
C VAL A 152 43.99 -12.31 6.30
N ILE A 153 43.65 -13.34 7.09
CA ILE A 153 44.06 -14.72 6.81
C ILE A 153 43.60 -15.18 5.43
N HIS A 154 42.34 -14.94 5.06
CA HIS A 154 41.80 -15.33 3.75
C HIS A 154 42.39 -14.51 2.60
N LEU A 155 42.54 -13.20 2.79
CA LEU A 155 43.04 -12.29 1.76
C LEU A 155 44.51 -12.56 1.40
N PHE A 156 45.33 -12.92 2.39
CA PHE A 156 46.77 -13.17 2.21
C PHE A 156 47.16 -14.65 2.25
N GLY A 157 46.19 -15.57 2.41
CA GLY A 157 46.44 -17.01 2.39
C GLY A 157 47.29 -17.53 3.55
N VAL A 158 47.23 -16.91 4.73
CA VAL A 158 48.02 -17.33 5.90
C VAL A 158 47.36 -18.53 6.57
N ASP A 159 47.96 -19.71 6.44
CA ASP A 159 47.45 -20.90 7.14
C ASP A 159 47.67 -20.77 8.66
N TYR A 160 46.60 -20.91 9.43
CA TYR A 160 46.61 -20.80 10.89
C TYR A 160 45.70 -21.89 11.47
N PRO A 161 46.14 -22.69 12.46
CA PRO A 161 45.35 -23.79 13.00
C PRO A 161 43.97 -23.34 13.48
N LYS A 162 42.94 -24.10 13.12
CA LYS A 162 41.52 -23.82 13.38
C LYS A 162 40.93 -24.89 14.28
N ALA A 163 40.17 -24.48 15.30
CA ALA A 163 39.34 -25.42 16.05
C ALA A 163 38.20 -25.92 15.15
N GLU A 164 38.03 -27.24 15.07
CA GLU A 164 36.94 -27.88 14.32
C GLU A 164 35.57 -27.28 14.70
N GLY A 165 34.70 -27.09 13.70
CA GLY A 165 33.33 -26.60 13.90
C GLY A 165 33.15 -25.09 14.12
N LYS A 166 34.21 -24.27 14.26
CA LYS A 166 34.05 -22.80 14.37
C LYS A 166 34.01 -22.15 12.99
N ARG A 167 32.99 -21.35 12.67
CA ARG A 167 32.96 -20.60 11.39
C ARG A 167 33.93 -19.43 11.45
N CYS A 168 34.92 -19.42 10.55
CA CYS A 168 35.74 -18.24 10.25
C CYS A 168 35.36 -17.74 8.87
N ASP A 169 34.05 -17.71 8.62
CA ASP A 169 33.47 -17.40 7.33
C ASP A 169 33.17 -15.89 7.36
N GLY A 170 34.23 -15.09 7.26
CA GLY A 170 34.10 -13.70 6.89
C GLY A 170 33.66 -13.62 5.42
N PRO A 171 32.85 -12.63 5.03
CA PRO A 171 32.50 -12.48 3.62
C PRO A 171 33.77 -12.26 2.79
N ILE A 172 33.85 -12.97 1.67
CA ILE A 172 34.68 -12.58 0.52
C ILE A 172 34.19 -11.21 0.05
#